data_AF-A0A538TRP2-F1
#
_entry.id   AF-A0A538TRP2-F1
#
_cell.length_a   1.000
_cell.length_b   1.000
_cell.length_c   1.000
_cell.angle_alpha   90.00
_cell.angle_beta   90.00
_cell.angle_gamma   90.00
#
_symmetry.space_group_name_H-M   'P 1'
#
loop_
_entity.id
_entity.type
_entity.pdbx_description
1 polymer ?
#
loop_
_entity_poly.entity_id
_entity_poly.type
_entity_poly.pdbx_seq_one_letter_code
_entity_poly.pdbx_strand_id
1 'polypeptide(L)'
;MPAVERTFAAEQWRIQKKDPRNGVVVTEWKPIQHALVRLVAGKIEARCAVIVRPLNADRTIVVFQAGLASRKSIAHNPAFGLAKGASQKASRNWQEKLRADLIRHHALSAPN
;
A
#
# COMPACT_ATOMS: atom_id res chain seq x y z
N MET A 1 12.61 3.83 -7.28
CA MET A 1 12.46 3.56 -5.84
C MET A 1 12.41 2.05 -5.65
N PRO A 2 13.55 1.36 -5.68
CA PRO A 2 13.59 -0.09 -5.87
C PRO A 2 12.90 -0.88 -4.74
N ALA A 3 13.03 -0.46 -3.48
CA ALA A 3 12.43 -1.14 -2.33
C ALA A 3 10.88 -1.14 -2.37
N VAL A 4 10.26 -0.01 -2.74
CA VAL A 4 8.80 0.10 -2.89
C VAL A 4 8.30 -0.82 -3.99
N GLU A 5 8.99 -0.83 -5.12
CA GLU A 5 8.64 -1.63 -6.30
C GLU A 5 8.72 -3.14 -5.99
N ARG A 6 9.79 -3.57 -5.32
CA ARG A 6 9.96 -4.97 -4.89
C ARG A 6 8.89 -5.41 -3.89
N THR A 7 8.57 -4.56 -2.91
CA THR A 7 7.56 -4.89 -1.90
C THR A 7 6.17 -5.01 -2.53
N PHE A 8 5.83 -4.18 -3.53
CA PHE A 8 4.59 -4.34 -4.28
C PHE A 8 4.57 -5.60 -5.15
N ALA A 9 5.67 -5.91 -5.82
CA ALA A 9 5.78 -7.12 -6.64
C ALA A 9 5.60 -8.40 -5.80
N ALA A 10 6.23 -8.47 -4.62
CA ALA A 10 6.14 -9.61 -3.70
C ALA A 10 4.70 -9.87 -3.21
N GLU A 11 3.89 -8.81 -3.10
CA GLU A 11 2.48 -8.86 -2.68
C GLU A 11 1.51 -8.94 -3.87
N GLN A 12 2.04 -9.18 -5.08
CA GLN A 12 1.27 -9.26 -6.33
C GLN A 12 0.38 -8.03 -6.57
N TRP A 13 0.90 -6.84 -6.26
CA TRP A 13 0.30 -5.58 -6.68
C TRP A 13 0.90 -5.17 -8.02
N ARG A 14 0.04 -4.74 -8.95
CA ARG A 14 0.47 -4.15 -10.23
C ARG A 14 0.60 -2.65 -10.09
N ILE A 15 1.70 -2.07 -10.56
CA ILE A 15 1.93 -0.63 -10.52
C ILE A 15 1.24 0.00 -11.73
N GLN A 16 0.31 0.93 -11.49
CA GLN A 16 -0.38 1.68 -12.55
C GLN A 16 0.41 2.92 -12.95
N LYS A 17 0.92 3.67 -11.97
CA LYS A 17 1.64 4.92 -12.20
C LYS A 17 2.89 4.98 -11.35
N LYS A 18 3.99 5.42 -11.96
CA LYS A 18 5.26 5.71 -11.31
C LYS A 18 5.73 7.10 -11.75
N ASP A 19 5.94 7.97 -10.80
CA ASP A 19 6.53 9.29 -11.01
C ASP A 19 7.83 9.38 -10.19
N PRO A 20 8.99 9.12 -10.82
CA PRO A 20 10.27 9.15 -10.12
C PRO A 20 10.65 10.54 -9.62
N ARG A 21 10.18 11.61 -10.27
CA ARG A 21 10.53 12.99 -9.91
C ARG A 21 9.82 13.43 -8.63
N ASN A 22 8.56 13.03 -8.48
CA ASN A 22 7.76 13.31 -7.30
C ASN A 22 7.78 12.18 -6.26
N GLY A 23 8.49 11.09 -6.56
CA GLY A 23 8.60 9.91 -5.70
C GLY A 23 7.28 9.19 -5.46
N VAL A 24 6.38 9.21 -6.43
CA VAL A 24 5.02 8.64 -6.32
C VAL A 24 4.95 7.28 -7.00
N VAL A 25 4.38 6.29 -6.32
CA VAL A 25 4.05 4.97 -6.86
C VAL A 25 2.60 4.66 -6.52
N VAL A 26 1.77 4.39 -7.53
CA VAL A 26 0.34 4.07 -7.38
C VAL A 26 0.06 2.72 -8.01
N THR A 27 -0.62 1.84 -7.29
CA THR A 27 -1.04 0.54 -7.80
C THR A 27 -2.35 0.62 -8.58
N GLU A 28 -2.57 -0.36 -9.44
CA GLU A 28 -3.90 -0.65 -9.99
C GLU A 28 -4.89 -0.96 -8.87
N TRP A 29 -6.18 -0.82 -9.20
CA TRP A 29 -7.26 -1.30 -8.36
C TRP A 29 -7.30 -2.83 -8.40
N LYS A 30 -7.22 -3.46 -7.23
CA LYS A 30 -7.28 -4.91 -7.05
C LYS A 30 -8.57 -5.28 -6.31
N PRO A 31 -9.38 -6.23 -6.82
CA PRO A 31 -10.56 -6.69 -6.11
C PRO A 31 -10.19 -7.33 -4.77
N ILE A 32 -10.88 -6.94 -3.69
CA ILE A 32 -10.77 -7.66 -2.42
C ILE A 32 -11.58 -8.95 -2.54
N GLN A 33 -10.90 -10.10 -2.51
CA GLN A 33 -11.54 -11.41 -2.62
C GLN A 33 -12.03 -11.99 -1.30
N HIS A 34 -11.81 -11.31 -0.17
CA HIS A 34 -12.18 -11.83 1.15
C HIS A 34 -13.70 -12.05 1.23
N ALA A 35 -14.13 -13.30 1.42
CA ALA A 35 -15.53 -13.73 1.30
C ALA A 35 -16.49 -12.91 2.19
N LEU A 36 -16.10 -12.68 3.44
CA LEU A 36 -16.87 -11.86 4.39
C LEU A 36 -17.01 -10.40 3.92
N VAL A 37 -15.95 -9.82 3.35
CA VAL A 37 -15.98 -8.45 2.83
C VAL A 37 -16.89 -8.36 1.60
N ARG A 38 -16.83 -9.36 0.71
CA ARG A 38 -17.72 -9.46 -0.45
C ARG A 38 -19.19 -9.63 -0.08
N LEU A 39 -19.49 -10.39 0.96
CA LEU A 39 -20.86 -10.70 1.36
C LEU A 39 -21.58 -9.49 1.98
N VAL A 40 -20.86 -8.68 2.77
CA VAL A 40 -21.47 -7.51 3.45
C VAL A 40 -21.38 -6.23 2.60
N ALA A 41 -20.34 -6.06 1.79
CA ALA A 41 -20.13 -4.82 1.02
C ALA A 41 -20.28 -4.96 -0.51
N GLY A 42 -20.44 -6.17 -1.03
CA GLY A 42 -20.42 -6.43 -2.47
C GLY A 42 -19.02 -6.36 -3.08
N LYS A 43 -18.93 -5.92 -4.33
CA LYS A 43 -17.65 -5.74 -5.03
C LYS A 43 -16.93 -4.50 -4.47
N ILE A 44 -15.89 -4.73 -3.66
CA ILE A 44 -14.91 -3.71 -3.23
C ILE A 44 -13.59 -3.94 -3.96
N GLU A 45 -12.98 -2.84 -4.38
CA GLU A 45 -11.62 -2.79 -4.90
C GLU A 45 -10.74 -1.96 -3.95
N ALA A 46 -9.48 -2.34 -3.85
CA ALA A 46 -8.48 -1.62 -3.08
C ALA A 46 -7.33 -1.18 -3.99
N ARG A 47 -6.72 -0.05 -3.66
CA ARG A 47 -5.44 0.36 -4.23
C ARG A 47 -4.52 0.91 -3.15
N CYS A 48 -3.23 0.94 -3.43
CA CYS A 48 -2.24 1.59 -2.60
C CYS A 48 -1.52 2.68 -3.40
N ALA A 49 -1.34 3.83 -2.78
CA ALA A 49 -0.47 4.90 -3.26
C ALA A 49 0.59 5.17 -2.21
N VAL A 50 1.84 5.28 -2.65
CA VAL A 50 3.01 5.52 -1.80
C VAL A 50 3.75 6.71 -2.36
N ILE A 51 4.02 7.68 -1.50
CA ILE A 51 4.80 8.86 -1.82
C ILE A 51 6.05 8.82 -0.97
N VAL A 52 7.22 8.81 -1.61
CA VAL A 52 8.53 8.83 -0.96
C VAL A 52 9.23 10.10 -1.37
N ARG A 53 9.50 10.98 -0.41
CA ARG A 53 10.21 12.24 -0.67
C ARG A 53 11.26 12.47 0.41
N PRO A 54 12.36 13.18 0.09
CA PRO A 54 13.28 13.62 1.12
C PRO A 54 12.55 14.52 2.12
N LEU A 55 12.80 14.29 3.41
CA LEU A 55 12.41 15.19 4.49
C LEU A 55 13.55 16.16 4.81
N ASN A 56 14.78 15.65 4.81
CA ASN A 56 16.05 16.39 4.85
C ASN A 56 17.18 15.50 4.29
N ALA A 57 18.45 15.90 4.43
CA ALA A 57 19.60 15.19 3.88
C ALA A 57 19.67 13.70 4.28
N ASP A 58 19.28 13.37 5.52
CA ASP A 58 19.42 12.02 6.07
C ASP A 58 18.08 11.31 6.31
N ARG A 59 16.96 11.98 6.05
CA ARG A 59 15.62 11.47 6.35
C ARG A 59 14.75 11.48 5.13
N THR A 60 14.02 10.38 4.96
CA THR A 60 12.99 10.23 3.94
C THR A 60 11.62 10.13 4.61
N ILE A 61 10.65 10.89 4.13
CA ILE A 61 9.25 10.72 4.52
C ILE A 61 8.57 9.79 3.52
N VAL A 62 7.88 8.78 4.04
CA VAL A 62 7.06 7.86 3.27
C VAL A 62 5.62 8.03 3.70
N VAL A 63 4.77 8.46 2.77
CA VAL A 63 3.32 8.60 2.97
C VAL A 63 2.62 7.44 2.29
N PHE A 64 1.78 6.74 3.03
CA PHE A 64 1.02 5.59 2.56
C PHE A 64 -0.45 5.97 2.52
N GLN A 65 -1.09 5.76 1.38
CA GLN A 65 -2.50 6.03 1.18
C GLN A 65 -3.16 4.79 0.62
N ALA A 66 -4.15 4.29 1.36
CA ALA A 66 -5.01 3.21 0.89
C ALA A 66 -6.29 3.79 0.29
N GLY A 67 -6.65 3.35 -0.91
CA GLY A 67 -7.92 3.67 -1.54
C GLY A 67 -8.85 2.47 -1.47
N LEU A 68 -10.12 2.72 -1.19
CA LEU A 68 -11.20 1.75 -1.31
C LEU A 68 -12.23 2.30 -2.30
N ALA A 69 -12.63 1.48 -3.26
CA ALA A 69 -13.70 1.77 -4.20
C ALA A 69 -14.80 0.72 -4.06
N SER A 70 -16.05 1.15 -4.06
CA SER A 70 -17.22 0.28 -4.00
C SER A 70 -18.30 0.80 -4.94
N ARG A 71 -19.06 -0.12 -5.56
CA ARG A 71 -20.19 0.28 -6.43
C ARG A 71 -21.37 0.88 -5.66
N LYS A 72 -21.56 0.47 -4.41
CA LYS A 72 -22.59 1.00 -3.51
C LYS A 72 -21.94 1.95 -2.52
N SER A 73 -22.69 2.94 -2.04
CA SER A 73 -22.22 3.80 -0.95
C SER A 73 -21.91 2.94 0.27
N ILE A 74 -20.64 2.94 0.68
CA ILE A 74 -20.17 2.22 1.86
C ILE A 74 -20.26 3.08 3.12
N ALA A 75 -20.42 4.41 3.02
CA ALA A 75 -20.42 5.30 4.18
C ALA A 75 -21.49 4.94 5.24
N HIS A 76 -22.61 4.37 4.82
CA HIS A 76 -23.70 3.93 5.69
C HIS A 76 -23.78 2.39 5.83
N ASN A 77 -22.82 1.65 5.27
CA ASN A 77 -22.82 0.19 5.30
C ASN A 77 -22.00 -0.29 6.53
N PRO A 78 -22.54 -1.19 7.37
CA PRO A 78 -21.80 -1.78 8.49
C PRO A 78 -20.49 -2.47 8.06
N ALA A 79 -20.36 -2.89 6.80
CA ALA A 79 -19.14 -3.43 6.23
C ALA A 79 -17.99 -2.42 6.09
N PHE A 80 -18.26 -1.12 6.17
CA PHE A 80 -17.24 -0.08 5.99
C PHE A 80 -16.15 -0.16 7.05
N GLY A 81 -16.52 -0.41 8.31
CA GLY A 81 -15.57 -0.63 9.39
C GLY A 81 -14.63 -1.80 9.09
N LEU A 82 -15.18 -2.90 8.58
CA LEU A 82 -14.40 -4.09 8.20
C LEU A 82 -13.50 -3.83 6.99
N ALA A 83 -14.01 -3.18 5.94
CA ALA A 83 -13.23 -2.84 4.75
C ALA A 83 -12.10 -1.85 5.08
N LYS A 84 -12.39 -0.83 5.89
CA LYS A 84 -11.40 0.11 6.42
C LYS A 84 -10.35 -0.60 7.26
N GLY A 85 -10.76 -1.48 8.18
CA GLY A 85 -9.85 -2.28 9.00
C GLY A 85 -8.95 -3.20 8.19
N ALA A 86 -9.50 -3.89 7.18
CA ALA A 86 -8.73 -4.73 6.26
C ALA A 86 -7.70 -3.90 5.46
N SER A 87 -8.12 -2.73 4.97
CA SER A 87 -7.26 -1.80 4.24
C SER A 87 -6.14 -1.23 5.12
N GLN A 88 -6.45 -0.86 6.36
CA GLN A 88 -5.47 -0.43 7.36
C GLN A 88 -4.48 -1.55 7.70
N LYS A 89 -4.96 -2.78 7.91
CA LYS A 89 -4.10 -3.93 8.18
C LYS A 89 -3.18 -4.23 7.00
N ALA A 90 -3.69 -4.24 5.78
CA ALA A 90 -2.88 -4.45 4.58
C ALA A 90 -1.79 -3.37 4.44
N SER A 91 -2.16 -2.11 4.69
CA SER A 91 -1.22 -0.98 4.64
C SER A 91 -0.13 -1.09 5.70
N ARG A 92 -0.49 -1.46 6.95
CA ARG A 92 0.47 -1.67 8.04
C ARG A 92 1.42 -2.83 7.75
N ASN A 93 0.89 -3.97 7.30
CA ASN A 93 1.71 -5.12 6.94
C ASN A 93 2.71 -4.77 5.82
N TRP A 94 2.26 -3.99 4.82
CA TRP A 94 3.15 -3.52 3.75
C TRP A 94 4.24 -2.58 4.27
N GLN A 95 3.89 -1.65 5.18
CA GLN A 95 4.85 -0.76 5.85
C GLN A 95 5.92 -1.55 6.62
N GLU A 96 5.52 -2.54 7.40
CA GLU A 96 6.43 -3.39 8.18
C GLU A 96 7.38 -4.16 7.25
N LYS A 97 6.86 -4.73 6.15
CA LYS A 97 7.67 -5.43 5.15
C LYS A 97 8.65 -4.50 4.43
N LEU A 98 8.22 -3.30 4.05
CA LEU A 98 9.11 -2.30 3.44
C LEU A 98 10.24 -1.92 4.39
N ARG A 99 9.93 -1.68 5.68
CA ARG A 99 10.96 -1.39 6.69
C ARG A 99 11.94 -2.54 6.85
N ALA A 100 11.44 -3.78 6.91
CA ALA A 100 12.28 -4.97 7.01
C ALA A 100 13.19 -5.13 5.77
N ASP A 101 12.67 -4.87 4.56
CA ASP A 101 13.45 -4.88 3.32
C ASP A 101 14.55 -3.81 3.34
N LEU A 102 14.22 -2.58 3.76
CA LEU A 102 15.18 -1.49 3.89
C LEU A 102 16.26 -1.79 4.91
N ILE A 103 15.92 -2.33 6.09
CA ILE A 103 16.90 -2.71 7.12
C ILE A 103 17.83 -3.81 6.58
N ARG A 104 17.27 -4.84 5.94
CA ARG A 104 18.05 -5.94 5.36
C ARG A 104 19.02 -5.43 4.30
N HIS A 105 18.57 -4.56 3.40
CA HIS A 105 19.41 -4.02 2.34
C HIS A 105 20.40 -2.96 2.82
N HIS A 106 20.07 -2.19 3.85
CA HIS A 106 21.04 -1.30 4.48
C HIS A 106 22.16 -2.08 5.18
N ALA A 107 21.81 -3.15 5.90
CA ALA A 107 22.78 -4.05 6.52
C ALA A 107 23.70 -4.75 5.51
N LEU A 108 23.21 -5.00 4.28
CA LEU A 108 24.01 -5.58 3.19
C LEU A 108 24.87 -4.55 2.43
N SER A 109 24.59 -3.25 2.60
CA SER A 109 25.29 -2.16 1.91
C SER A 109 26.25 -1.35 2.79
N ALA A 110 26.26 -1.60 4.11
CA ALA A 110 27.24 -0.99 5.01
C ALA A 110 28.60 -1.71 4.83
N PRO A 111 29.68 -1.00 4.46
CA PRO A 111 31.02 -1.60 4.50
C PRO A 111 31.41 -1.85 5.96
N ASN A 112 32.01 -3.01 6.23
CA ASN A 112 32.71 -3.28 7.49
C ASN A 112 33.82 -2.25 7.73
#